data_AF-N8XG53-F1
#
_entry.id   AF-N8XG53-F1
#
_cell.length_a   1.000
_cell.length_b   1.000
_cell.length_c   1.000
_cell.angle_alpha   90.00
_cell.angle_beta   90.00
_cell.angle_gamma   90.00
#
_symmetry.space_group_name_H-M   'P 1'
#
loop_
_entity.id
_entity.type
_entity.pdbx_description
1 polymer ?
#
loop_
_entity_poly.entity_id
_entity_poly.type
_entity_poly.pdbx_seq_one_letter_code
_entity_poly.pdbx_strand_id
1 'polypeptide(L)'
;MNNLLTLNDMLTPKIVTVLYWLGLIGVVIAALTTLFGFGYGAYTGFFSRLFSAILIIVFGGLAVRVYSELLIVIFKIHENLKKIADRQP
;
A
#
# COMPACT_ATOMS: atom_id res chain seq x y z
N MET A 1 -8.01 24.40 19.77
CA MET A 1 -7.70 24.33 18.32
C MET A 1 -6.19 24.15 18.23
N ASN A 2 -5.61 22.96 18.24
CA ASN A 2 -5.52 22.02 17.11
C ASN A 2 -5.02 20.65 17.62
N ASN A 3 -5.89 19.89 18.29
CA ASN A 3 -5.60 18.49 18.68
C ASN A 3 -5.88 17.50 17.53
N LEU A 4 -5.84 17.97 16.29
CA LEU A 4 -5.94 17.12 15.08
C LEU A 4 -4.62 16.41 14.75
N LEU A 5 -3.54 16.72 15.49
CA LEU A 5 -2.20 16.14 15.32
C LEU A 5 -1.68 15.38 16.54
N THR A 6 -2.48 15.23 17.60
CA THR A 6 -2.15 14.27 18.66
C THR A 6 -2.54 12.87 18.17
N LEU A 7 -1.57 12.18 17.55
CA LEU A 7 -1.55 10.73 17.24
C LEU A 7 -1.59 9.86 18.52
N ASN A 8 -2.40 10.26 19.50
CA ASN A 8 -2.53 9.57 20.78
C ASN A 8 -3.62 8.49 20.75
N ASP A 9 -4.57 8.61 19.82
CA ASP A 9 -5.60 7.59 19.57
C ASP A 9 -5.29 6.81 18.30
N MET A 10 -5.77 5.56 18.27
CA MET A 10 -5.54 4.45 17.33
C MET A 10 -5.82 4.75 15.82
N LEU A 11 -5.33 5.87 15.30
CA LEU A 11 -5.44 6.31 13.91
C LEU A 11 -4.61 5.45 12.96
N THR A 12 -3.53 4.86 13.46
CA THR A 12 -2.51 4.16 12.66
C THR A 12 -3.04 2.95 11.89
N PRO A 13 -3.80 2.01 12.46
CA PRO A 13 -4.37 0.91 11.67
C PRO A 13 -5.36 1.39 10.59
N LYS A 14 -6.14 2.44 10.87
CA LYS A 14 -7.08 3.02 9.90
C LYS A 14 -6.36 3.68 8.72
N ILE A 15 -5.28 4.42 8.99
CA ILE A 15 -4.45 5.07 7.96
C ILE A 15 -3.83 4.02 7.02
N VAL A 16 -3.33 2.91 7.56
CA VAL A 16 -2.75 1.84 6.72
C VAL A 16 -3.81 1.20 5.82
N THR A 17 -5.04 1.07 6.29
CA THR A 17 -6.15 0.55 5.46
C THR A 17 -6.44 1.48 4.27
N VAL A 18 -6.37 2.80 4.47
CA VAL A 18 -6.52 3.77 3.37
C VAL A 18 -5.34 3.65 2.38
N LEU A 19 -4.10 3.53 2.88
CA LEU A 19 -2.93 3.33 2.04
C LEU A 19 -2.99 2.02 1.23
N TYR A 20 -3.51 0.94 1.82
CA TYR A 20 -3.73 -0.33 1.13
C TYR A 20 -4.63 -0.15 -0.10
N TRP A 21 -5.79 0.47 0.09
CA TRP A 21 -6.73 0.73 -1.01
C TRP A 21 -6.12 1.65 -2.07
N LEU A 22 -5.39 2.68 -1.65
CA LEU A 22 -4.73 3.62 -2.55
C LEU A 22 -3.62 2.94 -3.36
N GLY A 23 -2.84 2.05 -2.72
CA GLY A 23 -1.84 1.23 -3.39
C GLY A 23 -2.46 0.24 -4.38
N LEU A 24 -3.58 -0.39 -4.02
CA LEU A 24 -4.29 -1.32 -4.91
C LEU A 24 -4.86 -0.60 -6.14
N ILE A 25 -5.44 0.59 -5.95
CA ILE A 25 -5.87 1.46 -7.06
C ILE A 25 -4.66 1.84 -7.93
N GLY A 26 -3.52 2.18 -7.32
CA GLY A 26 -2.28 2.48 -8.03
C GLY A 26 -1.80 1.32 -8.92
N VAL A 27 -1.86 0.07 -8.43
CA VAL A 27 -1.52 -1.13 -9.19
C VAL A 27 -2.46 -1.32 -10.39
N VAL A 28 -3.76 -1.12 -10.19
CA VAL A 28 -4.75 -1.22 -11.27
C VAL A 28 -4.50 -0.14 -12.33
N ILE A 29 -4.25 1.11 -11.91
CA ILE A 29 -3.92 2.20 -12.83
C ILE A 29 -2.62 1.89 -13.58
N ALA A 30 -1.58 1.38 -12.91
CA ALA A 30 -0.32 1.01 -13.54
C ALA A 30 -0.48 -0.11 -14.58
N ALA A 31 -1.34 -1.09 -14.32
CA ALA A 31 -1.66 -2.14 -15.27
C ALA A 31 -2.46 -1.60 -16.48
N LEU A 32 -3.40 -0.69 -16.25
CA LEU A 32 -4.16 -0.05 -17.33
C LEU A 32 -3.27 0.85 -18.19
N THR A 33 -2.36 1.62 -17.59
CA THR A 33 -1.43 2.46 -18.36
C THR A 33 -0.40 1.64 -19.12
N THR A 34 -0.02 0.45 -18.66
CA THR A 34 0.83 -0.45 -19.47
C THR A 34 0.08 -1.07 -20.65
N LEU A 35 -1.19 -1.41 -20.48
CA LEU A 35 -2.05 -1.91 -21.56
C LEU A 35 -2.38 -0.83 -22.60
N PHE A 36 -2.84 0.35 -22.18
CA PHE A 36 -3.40 1.37 -23.05
C PHE A 36 -2.50 2.60 -23.26
N GLY A 37 -1.41 2.75 -22.51
CA GLY A 37 -0.56 3.95 -22.58
C GLY A 37 0.32 3.98 -23.84
N PHE A 38 0.38 5.12 -24.50
CA PHE A 38 1.28 5.38 -25.64
C PHE A 38 2.75 5.61 -25.22
N GLY A 39 3.22 4.94 -24.16
CA GLY A 39 4.57 5.10 -23.58
C GLY A 39 5.61 4.11 -24.14
N TYR A 40 6.72 3.91 -23.43
CA TYR A 40 7.93 3.13 -23.79
C TYR A 40 7.71 1.71 -24.39
N GLY A 41 6.50 1.15 -24.29
CA GLY A 41 6.09 -0.13 -24.91
C GLY A 41 5.21 0.01 -26.15
N ALA A 42 5.05 1.20 -26.74
CA ALA A 42 4.25 1.41 -27.96
C ALA A 42 4.74 0.56 -29.14
N TYR A 43 6.05 0.27 -29.17
CA TYR A 43 6.69 -0.57 -30.18
C TYR A 43 6.71 -2.06 -29.82
N THR A 44 6.32 -2.43 -28.58
CA THR A 44 6.26 -3.84 -28.16
C THR A 44 4.87 -4.40 -28.49
N GLY A 45 4.82 -5.56 -29.15
CA GLY A 45 3.55 -6.13 -29.64
C GLY A 45 2.52 -6.32 -28.52
N PHE A 46 1.24 -6.24 -28.86
CA PHE A 46 0.11 -6.30 -27.91
C PHE A 46 0.23 -7.44 -26.89
N PHE A 47 0.67 -8.63 -27.32
CA PHE A 47 0.86 -9.80 -26.47
C PHE A 47 1.87 -9.59 -25.33
N SER A 48 2.97 -8.87 -25.59
CA SER A 48 3.99 -8.56 -24.59
C SER A 48 3.47 -7.62 -23.50
N ARG A 49 2.60 -6.67 -23.90
CA ARG A 49 1.99 -5.68 -23.00
C ARG A 49 0.92 -6.31 -22.12
N LEU A 50 0.17 -7.26 -22.67
CA LEU A 50 -0.79 -8.05 -21.90
C LEU A 50 -0.07 -8.87 -20.82
N PHE A 51 1.03 -9.53 -21.19
CA PHE A 51 1.82 -10.31 -20.25
C PHE A 51 2.41 -9.44 -19.13
N SER A 52 2.99 -8.28 -19.45
CA SER A 52 3.54 -7.38 -18.44
C SER A 52 2.47 -6.80 -17.51
N ALA A 53 1.29 -6.45 -18.03
CA ALA A 53 0.18 -5.97 -17.21
C ALA A 53 -0.34 -7.03 -16.23
N ILE A 54 -0.42 -8.30 -16.66
CA ILE A 54 -0.77 -9.43 -15.77
C ILE A 54 0.27 -9.57 -14.66
N LEU A 55 1.57 -9.50 -15.00
CA LEU A 55 2.64 -9.54 -14.01
C LEU A 55 2.54 -8.38 -13.01
N ILE A 56 2.23 -7.17 -13.47
CA ILE A 56 2.06 -6.00 -12.59
C ILE A 56 0.88 -6.19 -11.64
N ILE A 57 -0.24 -6.74 -12.09
CA ILE A 57 -1.39 -7.00 -11.20
C ILE A 57 -1.02 -8.05 -10.14
N VAL A 58 -0.36 -9.14 -10.55
CA VAL A 58 -0.01 -10.24 -9.64
C VAL A 58 1.06 -9.80 -8.65
N PHE A 59 2.20 -9.33 -9.13
CA PHE A 59 3.33 -8.94 -8.26
C PHE A 59 3.07 -7.62 -7.54
N GLY A 60 2.46 -6.64 -8.20
CA GLY A 60 2.08 -5.37 -7.58
C GLY A 60 1.01 -5.56 -6.51
N GLY A 61 -0.01 -6.38 -6.77
CA GLY A 61 -1.04 -6.71 -5.77
C GLY A 61 -0.46 -7.47 -4.57
N LEU A 62 0.44 -8.42 -4.82
CA LEU A 62 1.16 -9.14 -3.76
C LEU A 62 2.04 -8.20 -2.94
N ALA A 63 2.80 -7.32 -3.59
CA ALA A 63 3.65 -6.34 -2.93
C ALA A 63 2.84 -5.38 -2.04
N VAL A 64 1.70 -4.88 -2.54
CA VAL A 64 0.80 -4.02 -1.75
C VAL A 64 0.27 -4.75 -0.52
N ARG A 65 -0.11 -6.04 -0.64
CA ARG A 65 -0.53 -6.84 0.52
C ARG A 65 0.58 -6.99 1.55
N VAL A 66 1.74 -7.49 1.14
CA VAL A 66 2.88 -7.75 2.03
C VAL A 66 3.34 -6.46 2.72
N TYR A 67 3.47 -5.36 1.96
CA TYR A 67 3.86 -4.07 2.51
C TYR A 67 2.84 -3.54 3.53
N SER A 68 1.54 -3.68 3.23
CA SER A 68 0.48 -3.24 4.13
C SER A 68 0.44 -4.07 5.43
N GLU A 69 0.64 -5.39 5.34
CA GLU A 69 0.73 -6.25 6.53
C GLU A 69 1.93 -5.87 7.42
N LEU A 70 3.10 -5.63 6.82
CA LEU A 70 4.29 -5.19 7.56
C LEU A 70 4.07 -3.84 8.25
N LEU A 71 3.43 -2.88 7.57
CA LEU A 71 3.07 -1.59 8.18
C LEU A 71 2.15 -1.78 9.40
N ILE A 72 1.10 -2.60 9.28
CA ILE A 72 0.19 -2.89 10.40
C ILE A 72 0.95 -3.52 11.57
N VAL A 73 1.84 -4.49 11.30
CA VAL A 73 2.63 -5.16 12.32
C VAL A 73 3.51 -4.17 13.08
N ILE A 74 4.21 -3.27 12.39
CA ILE A 74 5.06 -2.25 13.03
C ILE A 74 4.22 -1.34 13.92
N PHE A 75 3.07 -0.87 13.45
CA PHE A 75 2.20 -0.03 14.26
C PHE A 75 1.63 -0.76 15.47
N LYS A 76 1.34 -2.05 15.33
CA LYS A 76 0.89 -2.90 16.44
C LYS A 76 1.99 -3.11 17.48
N ILE A 77 3.25 -3.24 17.06
CA ILE A 77 4.41 -3.29 17.95
C ILE A 77 4.56 -1.97 18.71
N HIS A 78 4.45 -0.83 18.02
CA HIS A 78 4.50 0.49 18.65
C HIS A 78 3.41 0.67 19.70
N GLU A 79 2.16 0.27 19.40
CA GLU A 79 1.05 0.33 20.35
C GLU A 79 1.29 -0.55 21.58
N ASN A 80 1.83 -1.76 21.38
CA ASN A 80 2.18 -2.68 22.48
C ASN A 80 3.33 -2.14 23.34
N LEU A 81 4.36 -1.55 22.74
CA LEU A 81 5.47 -0.91 23.46
C LEU A 81 4.98 0.24 24.33
N LYS A 82 4.09 1.10 23.80
CA LYS A 82 3.48 2.19 24.56
C LYS A 82 2.69 1.67 25.76
N LYS A 83 1.91 0.60 25.58
CA LYS A 83 1.17 -0.06 26.68
C LYS A 83 2.08 -0.64 27.77
N ILE A 84 3.29 -1.09 27.41
CA ILE A 84 4.26 -1.60 28.38
C ILE A 84 4.91 -0.44 29.14
N ALA A 85 5.28 0.64 28.44
CA ALA A 85 5.85 1.84 29.06
C ALA A 85 4.88 2.48 30.06
N ASP A 86 3.60 2.62 29.73
CA ASP A 86 2.58 3.19 30.61
C ASP A 86 2.20 2.26 31.79
N ARG A 87 2.63 0.99 31.78
CA ARG A 87 2.40 0.02 32.87
C ARG A 87 3.58 -0.09 33.86
N GLN A 88 4.72 0.55 33.59
CA GLN A 88 5.78 0.67 34.58
C GLN A 88 5.46 1.85 35.54
N PRO A 89 5.48 1.65 36.86
CA PRO A 89 5.24 2.71 37.84
C PRO A 89 6.31 3.80 37.82
#